data_AF-A0A822GQA5-F1
#
_entry.id   AF-A0A822GQA5-F1
#
_cell.length_a   1.000
_cell.length_b   1.000
_cell.length_c   1.000
_cell.angle_alpha   90.00
_cell.angle_beta   90.00
_cell.angle_gamma   90.00
#
_symmetry.space_group_name_H-M   'P 1'
#
loop_
_entity.id
_entity.type
_entity.pdbx_description
1 polymer ?
#
loop_
_entity_poly.entity_id
_entity_poly.type
_entity_poly.pdbx_seq_one_letter_code
_entity_poly.pdbx_strand_id
1 'polypeptide(L)' 'MDESSKLQYLKDGLKSSLRFDILLKNPTTTDEFLKYAQKIEELRSLDEQQGMMEQSSQ' A
#
# COMPACT_ATOMS: atom_id res chain seq x y z
N MET A 1 -15.13 -1.55 -17.85
CA MET A 1 -14.78 -2.40 -16.70
C MET A 1 -15.63 -1.92 -15.53
N ASP A 2 -16.43 -2.80 -14.95
CA ASP A 2 -17.22 -2.52 -13.75
C ASP A 2 -16.32 -2.33 -12.52
N GLU A 3 -16.87 -1.78 -11.44
CA GLU A 3 -16.11 -1.44 -10.24
C GLU A 3 -15.48 -2.66 -9.55
N SER A 4 -16.18 -3.79 -9.53
CA SER A 4 -15.67 -5.04 -8.97
C SER A 4 -14.47 -5.56 -9.77
N SER A 5 -14.56 -5.53 -11.11
CA SER A 5 -13.47 -5.91 -12.00
C SER A 5 -12.25 -4.99 -11.88
N LYS A 6 -12.45 -3.67 -11.71
CA LYS A 6 -11.36 -2.71 -11.46
C LYS A 6 -10.66 -3.00 -10.13
N LEU A 7 -11.42 -3.20 -9.07
CA LEU A 7 -10.89 -3.50 -7.75
C LEU A 7 -10.12 -4.82 -7.75
N GLN A 8 -10.63 -5.85 -8.43
CA GLN A 8 -9.95 -7.14 -8.56
C GLN A 8 -8.63 -6.99 -9.33
N TYR A 9 -8.64 -6.28 -10.46
CA TYR A 9 -7.43 -5.99 -11.24
C TYR A 9 -6.36 -5.29 -10.39
N LEU A 10 -6.76 -4.30 -9.59
CA LEU A 10 -5.85 -3.59 -8.70
C LEU A 10 -5.29 -4.49 -7.58
N LYS A 11 -6.14 -5.35 -6.99
CA LYS A 11 -5.73 -6.34 -5.98
C LYS A 11 -4.72 -7.35 -6.54
N ASP A 12 -4.88 -7.74 -7.80
CA ASP A 12 -3.99 -8.70 -8.48
C ASP A 12 -2.65 -8.07 -8.89
N GLY A 13 -2.65 -6.79 -9.27
CA GLY A 13 -1.43 -6.05 -9.63
C GLY A 13 -0.56 -5.62 -8.45
N LEU A 14 -0.95 -5.96 -7.22
CA LEU A 14 -0.32 -5.40 -6.04
C LEU A 14 0.97 -6.13 -5.64
N LYS A 15 2.01 -5.38 -5.30
CA LYS A 15 3.28 -5.94 -4.78
C LYS A 15 2.99 -6.75 -3.51
N SER A 16 3.61 -7.92 -3.37
CA SER A 16 3.41 -8.81 -2.21
C SER A 16 3.63 -8.11 -0.86
N SER A 17 4.58 -7.17 -0.81
CA SER A 17 4.89 -6.37 0.39
C SER A 17 3.76 -5.44 0.84
N LEU A 18 2.87 -5.03 -0.07
CA LEU A 18 1.73 -4.15 0.24
C LEU A 18 0.41 -4.94 0.33
N ARG A 19 0.42 -6.18 -0.18
CA ARG A 19 -0.79 -6.99 -0.37
C ARG A 19 -1.43 -7.35 0.95
N PHE A 20 -0.62 -7.74 1.92
CA PHE A 20 -1.13 -8.13 3.22
C PHE A 20 -1.80 -6.95 3.94
N ASP A 21 -1.12 -5.81 4.01
CA ASP A 21 -1.62 -4.62 4.70
C ASP A 21 -2.90 -4.06 4.07
N ILE A 22 -2.99 -4.03 2.74
CA ILE A 22 -4.19 -3.55 2.04
C ILE A 22 -5.34 -4.53 2.19
N LEU A 23 -5.10 -5.84 2.07
CA LEU A 23 -6.16 -6.85 2.25
C LEU A 23 -6.69 -6.88 3.69
N LEU A 24 -5.85 -6.59 4.69
CA LEU A 24 -6.28 -6.47 6.09
C LEU A 24 -7.29 -5.34 6.29
N LYS A 25 -7.23 -4.27 5.48
CA LYS A 25 -8.21 -3.18 5.50
C LYS A 25 -9.52 -3.51 4.77
N ASN A 26 -9.53 -4.62 4.03
CA ASN A 26 -10.69 -5.12 3.28
C ASN A 26 -11.44 -4.04 2.48
N PRO A 27 -10.78 -3.32 1.55
CA PRO A 27 -11.44 -2.30 0.75
C PRO A 27 -12.52 -2.92 -0.15
N THR A 28 -13.69 -2.26 -0.15
CA THR A 28 -14.87 -2.68 -0.93
C THR A 28 -15.02 -1.88 -2.22
N THR A 29 -14.39 -0.71 -2.28
CA THR A 29 -14.38 0.17 -3.45
C THR A 29 -12.97 0.42 -3.96
N THR A 30 -12.86 0.86 -5.21
CA THR A 30 -11.57 1.25 -5.80
C THR A 30 -10.95 2.45 -5.08
N ASP A 31 -11.76 3.42 -4.66
CA ASP A 31 -11.30 4.62 -3.96
C ASP A 31 -10.68 4.28 -2.60
N GLU A 32 -11.34 3.44 -1.80
CA GLU A 32 -10.80 2.96 -0.52
C GLU A 32 -9.47 2.23 -0.71
N PHE A 33 -9.41 1.36 -1.71
CA PHE A 33 -8.19 0.61 -2.03
C PHE A 33 -7.02 1.55 -2.31
N LEU A 34 -7.23 2.56 -3.16
CA LEU A 34 -6.18 3.52 -3.53
C LEU A 34 -5.74 4.37 -2.33
N LYS A 35 -6.67 4.81 -1.48
CA LYS A 35 -6.35 5.55 -0.26
C LYS A 35 -5.51 4.72 0.71
N TYR A 36 -5.83 3.44 0.87
CA TYR A 36 -5.01 2.56 1.72
C TYR A 36 -3.64 2.29 1.12
N ALA A 37 -3.56 2.02 -0.19
CA ALA A 37 -2.29 1.83 -0.89
C ALA A 37 -1.37 3.03 -0.69
N GLN A 38 -1.87 4.23 -0.97
CA GLN A 38 -1.13 5.48 -0.82
C GLN A 38 -0.62 5.66 0.61
N LYS A 39 -1.50 5.51 1.60
CA LYS A 39 -1.12 5.68 3.02
C LYS A 39 -0.04 4.70 3.46
N ILE A 40 -0.09 3.45 3.00
CA ILE A 40 0.92 2.45 3.35
C ILE A 40 2.26 2.79 2.68
N GLU A 41 2.25 3.22 1.41
CA GLU A 41 3.47 3.67 0.73
C GLU A 41 4.09 4.89 1.41
N GLU A 42 3.28 5.85 1.86
CA GLU A 42 3.75 7.00 2.64
C GLU A 42 4.41 6.56 3.95
N LEU A 43 3.76 5.67 4.72
CA LEU A 43 4.31 5.17 5.98
C LEU A 43 5.63 4.42 5.77
N ARG A 44 5.72 3.60 4.72
CA ARG A 44 6.97 2.88 4.39
C ARG A 44 8.08 3.82 3.95
N SER A 45 7.76 4.84 3.15
CA SER A 45 8.74 5.84 2.74
C SER A 45 9.30 6.59 3.95
N LEU A 46 8.46 6.91 4.94
CA LEU A 46 8.89 7.55 6.19
C LEU A 46 9.79 6.62 7.03
N ASP A 47 9.46 5.32 7.11
CA ASP A 47 10.26 4.32 7.83
C ASP A 47 11.65 4.14 7.18
N GLU A 48 11.71 4.05 5.84
CA GLU A 48 12.97 3.97 5.09
C GLU A 48 13.84 5.22 5.29
N GLN A 49 13.23 6.41 5.33
CA GLN A 49 13.96 7.65 5.62
C GLN A 49 14.50 7.72 7.05
N GLN A 50 13.78 7.18 8.04
CA GLN A 50 14.25 7.10 9.42
C GLN A 50 15.39 6.09 9.58
N GLY A 51 15.29 4.92 8.94
CA GLY A 51 16.36 3.91 8.95
C GLY A 51 17.68 4.40 8.34
N MET A 52 17.63 5.27 7.33
CA MET A 52 18.84 5.86 6.73
C MET A 52 19.55 6.88 7.63
N MET A 53 18.81 7.64 8.45
CA MET A 53 19.43 8.60 9.38
C MET A 53 20.15 7.90 10.55
N GLU A 54 19.62 6.77 11.02
CA GLU A 54 20.26 5.98 12.07
C GLU A 54 21.57 5.33 11.60
N GLN A 55 21.66 4.86 10.36
CA GLN A 55 22.91 4.26 9.83
C GLN A 55 24.00 5.28 9.49
N SER A 56 23.66 6.56 9.31
CA SER A 56 24.62 7.63 8.98
C SER A 56 25.38 8.17 10.20
N SER A 57 25.02 7.73 11.41
CA SER A 57 25.49 8.28 12.68
C SER A 57 26.51 7.38 13.41
N GLN A 58 27.08 6.37 12.74
CA GLN A 58 28.20 5.55 13.24
C GLN A 58 29.50 5.87 12.50
#